data_AF-F2JWJ8-F1
#
_entry.id   AF-F2JWJ8-F1
#
_cell.length_a   1.000
_cell.length_b   1.000
_cell.length_c   1.000
_cell.angle_alpha   90.00
_cell.angle_beta   90.00
_cell.angle_gamma   90.00
#
_symmetry.space_group_name_H-M   'P 1'
#
loop_
_entity.id
_entity.type
_entity.pdbx_description
1 polymer ?
#
loop_
_entity_poly.entity_id
_entity_poly.type
_entity_poly.pdbx_seq_one_letter_code
_entity_poly.pdbx_strand_id
1 'polypeptide(L)'
;MGFALNIQDETTSGDVINSTIIQFPAETVSVRTLIETRVAAEVEKYREQKQEHFLGLVRPKDAEEELNGFRLKELKNIDLDEQKKVALDAFKTNGFFLLVNDKQLIELDDEIVITPKSRVVFLKLIPLVGG
;
A
#
# COMPACT_ATOMS: atom_id res chain seq x y z
N MET A 1 -4.97 24.40 -0.65
CA MET A 1 -4.13 23.87 0.45
C MET A 1 -4.44 22.38 0.53
N GLY A 2 -3.41 21.53 0.44
CA GLY A 2 -3.56 20.07 0.59
C GLY A 2 -3.11 19.64 1.97
N PHE A 3 -3.57 18.46 2.42
CA PHE A 3 -3.16 17.84 3.67
C PHE A 3 -2.09 16.79 3.37
N ALA A 4 -0.86 17.10 3.77
CA ALA A 4 0.26 16.18 3.60
C ALA A 4 0.22 15.11 4.70
N LEU A 5 0.26 13.84 4.30
CA LEU A 5 0.28 12.72 5.22
C LEU A 5 1.48 11.82 4.89
N ASN A 6 2.28 11.51 5.92
CA ASN A 6 3.34 10.52 5.82
C ASN A 6 2.75 9.13 6.05
N ILE A 7 2.93 8.25 5.07
CA ILE A 7 2.49 6.88 5.09
C ILE A 7 3.72 5.99 5.11
N GLN A 8 3.78 5.10 6.10
CA GLN A 8 4.86 4.15 6.31
C GLN A 8 4.38 2.73 6.05
N ASP A 9 5.20 1.93 5.40
CA ASP A 9 4.99 0.49 5.29
C ASP A 9 5.93 -0.19 6.28
N GLU A 10 5.37 -0.97 7.20
CA GLU A 10 6.11 -1.65 8.27
C GLU A 10 5.92 -3.16 8.21
N THR A 11 6.94 -3.91 8.64
CA THR A 11 6.80 -5.35 8.91
C THR A 11 6.16 -5.57 10.28
N THR A 12 5.68 -6.79 10.54
CA THR A 12 5.27 -7.22 11.90
C THR A 12 6.39 -7.14 12.94
N SER A 13 7.66 -7.07 12.51
CA SER A 13 8.83 -6.91 13.38
C SER A 13 9.11 -5.44 13.74
N GLY A 14 8.39 -4.48 13.13
CA GLY A 14 8.57 -3.04 13.34
C GLY A 14 9.59 -2.38 12.40
N ASP A 15 10.08 -3.10 11.38
CA ASP A 15 11.01 -2.53 10.41
C ASP A 15 10.24 -1.69 9.38
N VAL A 16 10.62 -0.42 9.22
CA VAL A 16 10.09 0.45 8.17
C VAL A 16 10.72 0.05 6.84
N ILE A 17 9.90 -0.49 5.95
CA ILE A 17 10.30 -0.97 4.62
C ILE A 17 10.34 0.19 3.63
N ASN A 18 9.38 1.09 3.74
CA ASN A 18 9.18 2.19 2.82
C ASN A 18 8.39 3.32 3.50
N SER A 19 8.58 4.54 3.02
CA SER A 19 7.82 5.70 3.48
C SER A 19 7.54 6.62 2.31
N THR A 20 6.33 7.14 2.23
CA THR A 20 5.92 8.06 1.18
C THR A 20 5.05 9.17 1.74
N ILE A 21 5.17 10.37 1.19
CA ILE A 21 4.33 11.51 1.56
C ILE A 21 3.30 11.69 0.46
N ILE A 22 2.03 11.61 0.83
CA ILE A 22 0.89 11.74 -0.09
C ILE A 22 0.06 12.96 0.30
N GLN A 23 -0.40 13.69 -0.72
CA GLN A 23 -1.25 14.86 -0.55
C GLN A 23 -2.71 14.47 -0.70
N PHE A 24 -3.53 14.87 0.27
CA PHE A 24 -4.98 14.68 0.25
C PHE A 24 -5.69 16.01 0.06
N PRO A 25 -6.81 16.05 -0.69
CA PRO A 25 -7.57 17.27 -0.94
C PRO A 25 -8.44 17.69 0.26
N ALA A 26 -8.70 16.80 1.21
CA ALA A 26 -9.56 17.01 2.37
C ALA A 26 -8.85 16.60 3.67
N GLU A 27 -9.27 17.22 4.78
CA GLU A 27 -8.78 16.91 6.12
C GLU A 27 -9.25 15.54 6.58
N THR A 28 -10.52 15.21 6.31
CA THR A 28 -11.10 13.91 6.61
C THR A 28 -11.11 13.05 5.36
N VAL A 29 -10.56 11.85 5.46
CA VAL A 29 -10.56 10.86 4.37
C VAL A 29 -11.01 9.50 4.89
N SER A 30 -11.70 8.73 4.07
CA SER A 30 -12.03 7.34 4.41
C SER A 30 -10.82 6.43 4.23
N VAL A 31 -10.81 5.30 4.93
CA VAL A 31 -9.82 4.22 4.75
C VAL A 31 -9.74 3.79 3.29
N ARG A 32 -10.89 3.66 2.60
CA ARG A 32 -10.94 3.39 1.15
C ARG A 32 -10.09 4.37 0.35
N THR A 33 -10.36 5.66 0.52
CA THR A 33 -9.65 6.71 -0.23
C THR A 33 -8.17 6.70 0.07
N LEU A 34 -7.80 6.48 1.34
CA LEU A 34 -6.41 6.35 1.77
C LEU A 34 -5.69 5.18 1.08
N ILE A 35 -6.30 3.99 1.06
CA ILE A 35 -5.75 2.81 0.37
C ILE A 35 -5.63 3.07 -1.13
N GLU A 36 -6.69 3.57 -1.78
CA GLU A 36 -6.71 3.82 -3.22
C GLU A 36 -5.65 4.85 -3.65
N THR A 37 -5.47 5.92 -2.86
CA THR A 37 -4.46 6.95 -3.14
C THR A 37 -3.05 6.42 -2.91
N ARG A 38 -2.84 5.63 -1.85
CA ARG A 38 -1.56 4.97 -1.57
C ARG A 38 -1.15 3.99 -2.68
N VAL A 39 -2.10 3.23 -3.23
CA VAL A 39 -1.86 2.32 -4.36
C VAL A 39 -1.56 3.09 -5.64
N ALA A 40 -2.26 4.20 -5.90
CA ALA A 40 -1.97 5.06 -7.06
C ALA A 40 -0.53 5.57 -7.04
N ALA A 41 -0.10 6.12 -5.89
CA ALA A 41 1.28 6.60 -5.73
C ALA A 41 2.32 5.48 -5.91
N GLU A 42 1.99 4.24 -5.54
CA GLU A 42 2.86 3.07 -5.73
C GLU A 42 3.06 2.72 -7.20
N VAL A 43 1.94 2.65 -7.93
CA VAL A 43 1.94 2.32 -9.36
C VAL A 43 2.63 3.41 -10.16
N GLU A 44 2.40 4.68 -9.82
CA GLU A 44 3.12 5.81 -10.41
C GLU A 44 4.62 5.71 -10.16
N LYS A 45 5.03 5.50 -8.90
CA LYS A 45 6.45 5.31 -8.54
C LYS A 45 7.09 4.15 -9.30
N TYR A 46 6.38 3.02 -9.45
CA TYR A 46 6.85 1.87 -10.22
C TYR A 46 7.06 2.21 -11.70
N ARG A 47 6.09 2.89 -12.32
CA ARG A 47 6.15 3.31 -13.73
C ARG A 47 7.31 4.29 -13.97
N GLU A 48 7.50 5.27 -13.09
CA GLU A 48 8.56 6.27 -13.20
C GLU A 48 9.96 5.67 -13.03
N GLN A 49 10.13 4.79 -12.04
CA GLN A 49 11.45 4.28 -11.67
C GLN A 49 11.90 3.07 -12.50
N LYS A 50 11.04 2.53 -13.38
CA LYS A 50 11.30 1.31 -14.18
C LYS A 50 11.95 0.19 -13.34
N GLN A 51 11.51 0.04 -12.10
CA GLN A 51 12.12 -0.93 -11.20
C GLN A 51 11.89 -2.35 -11.70
N GLU A 52 12.93 -3.18 -11.60
CA GLU A 52 12.84 -4.62 -11.91
C GLU A 52 11.96 -5.37 -10.91
N HIS A 53 11.74 -4.82 -9.71
CA HIS A 53 10.96 -5.44 -8.64
C HIS A 53 9.85 -4.51 -8.14
N PHE A 54 8.62 -5.02 -8.06
CA PHE A 54 7.49 -4.32 -7.45
C PHE A 54 7.46 -4.59 -5.94
N LEU A 55 7.94 -3.64 -5.14
CA LEU A 55 7.94 -3.71 -3.67
C LEU A 55 6.67 -3.10 -3.08
N GLY A 56 5.52 -3.59 -3.52
CA GLY A 56 4.22 -3.05 -3.12
C GLY A 56 3.63 -3.67 -1.84
N LEU A 57 2.60 -2.98 -1.34
CA LEU A 57 1.79 -3.44 -0.21
C LEU A 57 1.10 -4.78 -0.52
N VAL A 58 0.58 -4.91 -1.73
CA VAL A 58 -0.05 -6.14 -2.23
C VAL A 58 0.65 -6.58 -3.50
N ARG A 59 0.80 -7.90 -3.67
CA ARG A 59 1.38 -8.46 -4.88
C ARG A 59 0.40 -8.22 -6.05
N PRO A 60 0.85 -7.65 -7.17
CA PRO A 60 0.03 -7.56 -8.36
C PRO A 60 -0.41 -8.96 -8.79
N LYS A 61 -1.68 -9.10 -9.19
CA LYS A 61 -2.22 -10.40 -9.64
C LYS A 61 -1.44 -11.00 -10.81
N ASP A 62 -0.86 -10.15 -11.66
CA ASP A 62 -0.02 -10.52 -12.81
C ASP A 62 1.47 -10.73 -12.48
N ALA A 63 1.87 -10.61 -11.21
CA ALA A 63 3.22 -10.97 -10.79
C ALA A 63 3.30 -12.50 -10.65
N GLU A 64 3.39 -13.21 -11.77
CA GLU A 64 3.58 -14.66 -11.80
C GLU A 64 4.98 -15.05 -11.29
N GLU A 65 5.08 -16.16 -10.54
CA GLU A 65 6.35 -16.84 -10.33
C GLU A 65 6.79 -17.46 -11.65
N GLU A 66 7.76 -16.87 -12.35
CA GLU A 66 8.42 -17.60 -13.44
C GLU A 66 9.36 -18.64 -12.85
N LEU A 67 8.89 -19.88 -12.87
CA LEU A 67 9.51 -21.12 -12.39
C LEU A 67 10.80 -21.50 -13.13
N ASN A 68 11.33 -20.71 -14.08
CA ASN A 68 12.53 -21.02 -14.86
C ASN A 68 13.19 -19.75 -15.44
N GLY A 69 14.12 -19.14 -14.70
CA GLY A 69 15.26 -18.36 -15.22
C GLY A 69 15.07 -17.39 -16.42
N PHE A 70 15.22 -16.10 -16.10
CA PHE A 70 15.77 -14.98 -16.88
C PHE A 70 15.15 -14.58 -18.24
N ARG A 71 14.11 -13.72 -18.19
CA ARG A 71 14.13 -12.37 -18.81
C ARG A 71 12.85 -11.61 -18.46
N LEU A 72 12.97 -10.39 -17.91
CA LEU A 72 11.85 -9.46 -17.75
C LEU A 72 11.29 -9.08 -19.12
N LYS A 73 10.31 -9.85 -19.59
CA LYS A 73 9.60 -9.55 -20.83
C LYS A 73 8.50 -8.55 -20.50
N GLU A 74 8.88 -7.29 -20.71
CA GLU A 74 8.04 -6.10 -20.68
C GLU A 74 7.62 -5.67 -19.28
N LEU A 75 7.90 -4.40 -18.97
CA LEU A 75 7.25 -3.67 -17.89
C LEU A 75 5.74 -3.72 -18.14
N LYS A 76 5.08 -4.81 -17.73
CA LYS A 76 3.64 -4.97 -17.85
C LYS A 76 3.02 -3.77 -17.14
N ASN A 77 2.26 -3.00 -17.90
CA ASN A 77 1.66 -1.78 -17.42
C ASN A 77 0.64 -2.18 -16.34
N ILE A 78 0.98 -1.95 -15.07
CA ILE A 78 0.09 -2.32 -13.96
C ILE A 78 -1.21 -1.53 -14.13
N ASP A 79 -2.34 -2.24 -14.25
CA ASP A 79 -3.66 -1.61 -14.27
C ASP A 79 -3.97 -1.06 -12.87
N LEU A 80 -4.19 0.26 -12.80
CA LEU A 80 -4.36 0.95 -11.53
C LEU A 80 -5.70 0.59 -10.88
N ASP A 81 -6.77 0.46 -11.66
CA ASP A 81 -8.10 0.17 -11.15
C ASP A 81 -8.19 -1.27 -10.63
N GLU A 82 -7.55 -2.20 -11.31
CA GLU A 82 -7.40 -3.57 -10.81
C GLU A 82 -6.55 -3.63 -9.54
N GLN A 83 -5.43 -2.89 -9.46
CA GLN A 83 -4.64 -2.88 -8.22
C GLN A 83 -5.37 -2.28 -7.04
N LYS A 84 -6.14 -1.22 -7.25
CA LYS A 84 -6.99 -0.67 -6.19
C LYS A 84 -7.96 -1.71 -5.66
N LYS A 85 -8.63 -2.45 -6.55
CA LYS A 85 -9.55 -3.54 -6.15
C LYS A 85 -8.85 -4.64 -5.36
N VAL A 86 -7.68 -5.07 -5.82
CA VAL A 86 -6.86 -6.10 -5.15
C VAL A 86 -6.44 -5.62 -3.76
N ALA A 87 -6.02 -4.37 -3.61
CA ALA A 87 -5.65 -3.81 -2.31
C ALA A 87 -6.84 -3.68 -1.34
N LEU A 88 -7.99 -3.26 -1.84
CA LEU A 88 -9.22 -3.17 -1.03
C LEU A 88 -9.71 -4.56 -0.58
N ASP A 89 -9.58 -5.57 -1.44
CA ASP A 89 -9.92 -6.95 -1.08
C ASP A 89 -8.94 -7.53 -0.07
N ALA A 90 -7.64 -7.28 -0.26
CA ALA A 90 -6.59 -7.66 0.70
C ALA A 90 -6.83 -7.02 2.08
N PHE A 91 -7.26 -5.76 2.14
CA PHE A 91 -7.63 -5.14 3.42
C PHE A 91 -8.78 -5.89 4.11
N LYS A 92 -9.87 -6.18 3.38
CA LYS A 92 -11.04 -6.90 3.92
C LYS A 92 -10.73 -8.33 4.37
N THR A 93 -9.77 -8.97 3.71
CA THR A 93 -9.37 -10.35 3.99
C THR A 93 -8.19 -10.45 4.96
N ASN A 94 -7.82 -9.34 5.62
CA ASN A 94 -6.68 -9.27 6.54
C ASN A 94 -5.34 -9.68 5.89
N GLY A 95 -5.09 -9.24 4.66
CA GLY A 95 -3.80 -9.36 3.98
C GLY A 95 -2.76 -8.33 4.46
N PHE A 96 -3.21 -7.21 5.04
CA PHE A 96 -2.40 -6.24 5.77
C PHE A 96 -3.28 -5.51 6.79
N PHE A 97 -2.67 -4.82 7.74
CA PHE A 97 -3.39 -3.93 8.66
C PHE A 97 -3.09 -2.47 8.39
N LEU A 98 -4.07 -1.62 8.64
CA LEU A 98 -3.91 -0.17 8.60
C LEU A 98 -3.99 0.37 10.03
N LEU A 99 -2.93 1.03 10.46
CA LEU A 99 -2.83 1.67 11.76
C LEU A 99 -2.81 3.19 11.57
N VAL A 100 -3.66 3.90 12.30
CA VAL A 100 -3.64 5.36 12.39
C VAL A 100 -3.45 5.73 13.85
N ASN A 101 -2.34 6.41 14.17
CA ASN A 101 -1.98 6.76 15.55
C ASN A 101 -2.02 5.54 16.48
N ASP A 102 -1.42 4.43 16.04
CA ASP A 102 -1.35 3.15 16.74
C ASP A 102 -2.70 2.44 16.97
N LYS A 103 -3.77 2.92 16.31
CA LYS A 103 -5.09 2.28 16.30
C LYS A 103 -5.36 1.61 14.97
N GLN A 104 -5.72 0.34 15.00
CA GLN A 104 -6.11 -0.40 13.81
C GLN A 104 -7.50 0.04 13.34
N LEU A 105 -7.61 0.32 12.04
CA LEU A 105 -8.89 0.51 11.36
C LEU A 105 -9.31 -0.79 10.66
N ILE A 106 -10.61 -1.02 10.61
CA ILE A 106 -11.18 -2.31 10.21
C ILE A 106 -12.19 -2.18 9.07
N GLU A 107 -12.85 -1.02 8.95
CA GLU A 107 -13.85 -0.79 7.91
C GLU A 107 -13.33 0.17 6.85
N LEU A 108 -13.71 -0.06 5.59
CA LEU A 108 -13.32 0.82 4.48
C LEU A 108 -13.95 2.21 4.56
N ASP A 109 -15.06 2.32 5.29
CA ASP A 109 -15.79 3.58 5.50
C ASP A 109 -15.31 4.33 6.76
N ASP A 110 -14.40 3.74 7.57
CA ASP A 110 -13.81 4.42 8.71
C ASP A 110 -13.16 5.72 8.26
N GLU A 111 -13.49 6.81 8.95
CA GLU A 111 -12.97 8.15 8.65
C GLU A 111 -11.72 8.45 9.47
N ILE A 112 -10.76 9.10 8.81
CA ILE A 112 -9.47 9.49 9.36
C ILE A 112 -9.32 10.99 9.24
N VAL A 113 -9.05 11.66 10.35
CA VAL A 113 -8.68 13.07 10.37
C VAL A 113 -7.17 13.20 10.18
N ILE A 114 -6.77 13.80 9.07
CA ILE A 114 -5.38 14.07 8.72
C ILE A 114 -4.92 15.33 9.45
N THR A 115 -3.98 15.14 10.36
CA THR A 115 -3.30 16.21 11.08
C THR A 115 -1.81 16.15 10.78
N PRO A 116 -1.05 17.24 10.99
CA PRO A 116 0.40 17.23 10.84
C PRO A 116 1.13 16.22 11.75
N LYS A 117 0.45 15.68 12.77
CA LYS A 117 0.98 14.67 13.69
C LYS A 117 0.44 13.26 13.42
N SER A 118 -0.46 13.10 12.45
CA SER A 118 -1.06 11.81 12.15
C SER A 118 0.01 10.84 11.64
N ARG A 119 0.12 9.69 12.29
CA ARG A 119 0.98 8.59 11.86
C ARG A 119 0.12 7.52 11.21
N VAL A 120 0.37 7.24 9.94
CA VAL A 120 -0.33 6.18 9.21
C VAL A 120 0.65 5.10 8.80
N VAL A 121 0.37 3.87 9.23
CA VAL A 121 1.21 2.70 9.01
C VAL A 121 0.40 1.61 8.33
N PHE A 122 0.89 1.13 7.20
CA PHE A 122 0.45 -0.09 6.55
C PHE A 122 1.35 -1.24 7.01
N LEU A 123 0.80 -2.08 7.89
CA LEU A 123 1.54 -3.20 8.46
C LEU A 123 1.37 -4.43 7.56
N LYS A 124 2.46 -4.80 6.89
CA LYS A 124 2.51 -5.97 6.00
C LYS A 124 2.57 -7.24 6.81
N LEU A 125 1.59 -8.12 6.57
CA LEU A 125 1.54 -9.42 7.22
C LEU A 125 2.46 -10.37 6.45
N ILE A 126 3.62 -10.64 7.04
CA ILE A 126 4.54 -11.65 6.55
C ILE A 126 4.08 -12.98 7.15
N PRO A 127 3.90 -14.06 6.37
CA PRO A 127 3.66 -15.37 6.95
C PRO A 127 4.82 -15.68 7.90
N LEU A 128 4.51 -15.85 9.18
CA LEU A 128 5.47 -16.34 10.15
C LEU A 128 5.83 -17.76 9.71
N VAL A 129 7.06 -17.94 9.21
CA VAL A 129 7.59 -19.29 9.00
C VAL A 129 7.59 -19.98 10.37
N GLY A 130 6.67 -20.94 10.53
CA GLY A 130 6.67 -21.85 11.67
C GLY A 130 7.94 -22.70 11.58
N GLY A 131 8.64 -22.83 12.71
CA GLY A 131 9.77 -23.75 12.84
C GLY A 131 9.38 -25.22 12.72
#